data_AF-A0AAQ4F769-F1
#
_entry.id   AF-A0AAQ4F769-F1
#
_cell.length_a   1.000
_cell.length_b   1.000
_cell.length_c   1.000
_cell.angle_alpha   90.00
_cell.angle_beta   90.00
_cell.angle_gamma   90.00
#
_symmetry.space_group_name_H-M   'P 1'
#
loop_
_entity.id
_entity.type
_entity.pdbx_description
1 polymer ?
#
loop_
_entity_poly.entity_id
_entity_poly.type
_entity_poly.pdbx_seq_one_letter_code
_entity_poly.pdbx_strand_id
1 'polypeptide(L)'
;MTGAQDRDLSSFFVGVAFAGISLVSFFYGLIGVTALAVIYWYRDCDPVLSGVITRYDQIVPYYIHKNTKTLDGVRGLFLAGVVSASISTISSVVNSHAAVLFVDIVLPNFRVPERKSALLIACLGAGSGTIMTLASLVLPYVSSAAKVSAHRGADFHYSGAVVSVGSSGSDTLATS
;
A
#
# COMPACT_ATOMS: atom_id res chain seq x y z
N MET A 1 -12.41 33.33 -32.18
CA MET A 1 -12.54 33.39 -30.70
C MET A 1 -12.29 32.04 -30.02
N THR A 2 -12.38 30.91 -30.72
CA THR A 2 -12.09 29.55 -30.20
C THR A 2 -10.62 29.29 -29.84
N GLY A 3 -9.66 29.78 -30.62
CA GLY A 3 -8.23 29.48 -30.39
C GLY A 3 -7.56 30.18 -29.19
N ALA A 4 -8.20 31.15 -28.53
CA ALA A 4 -7.67 31.77 -27.31
C ALA A 4 -8.02 30.92 -26.07
N GLN A 5 -9.28 30.49 -25.97
CA GLN A 5 -9.79 29.64 -24.89
C GLN A 5 -9.04 28.30 -24.77
N ASP A 6 -8.66 27.69 -25.90
CA ASP A 6 -7.93 26.41 -25.92
C ASP A 6 -6.46 26.53 -25.46
N ARG A 7 -5.82 27.69 -25.70
CA ARG A 7 -4.43 27.94 -25.25
C ARG A 7 -4.34 28.24 -23.76
N ASP A 8 -5.36 28.90 -23.21
CA ASP A 8 -5.46 29.12 -21.77
C ASP A 8 -5.76 27.80 -21.04
N LEU A 9 -6.58 26.94 -21.64
CA LEU A 9 -6.86 25.60 -21.14
C LEU A 9 -5.62 24.69 -21.12
N SER A 10 -4.81 24.70 -22.19
CA SER A 10 -3.57 23.92 -22.24
C SER A 10 -2.52 24.46 -21.27
N SER A 11 -2.38 25.77 -21.14
CA SER A 11 -1.47 26.41 -20.18
C SER A 11 -1.87 26.10 -18.73
N PHE A 12 -3.17 26.03 -18.43
CA PHE A 12 -3.68 25.62 -17.13
C PHE A 12 -3.32 24.17 -16.80
N PHE A 13 -3.55 23.23 -17.73
CA PHE A 13 -3.20 21.82 -17.51
C PHE A 13 -1.70 21.60 -17.33
N VAL A 14 -0.89 22.31 -18.13
CA VAL A 14 0.57 22.28 -18.02
C VAL A 14 1.02 22.84 -16.67
N GLY A 15 0.42 23.94 -16.20
CA GLY A 15 0.67 24.51 -14.89
C GLY A 15 0.34 23.55 -13.74
N VAL A 16 -0.81 22.88 -13.81
CA VAL A 16 -1.21 21.85 -12.82
C VAL A 16 -0.25 20.67 -12.83
N ALA A 17 0.20 20.23 -14.00
CA ALA A 17 1.16 19.13 -14.11
C ALA A 17 2.52 19.49 -13.49
N PHE A 18 3.06 20.69 -13.77
CA PHE A 18 4.32 21.13 -13.17
C PHE A 18 4.23 21.32 -11.66
N ALA A 19 3.11 21.87 -11.16
CA ALA A 19 2.87 21.97 -9.72
C ALA A 19 2.81 20.58 -9.06
N GLY A 20 2.15 19.61 -9.70
CA GLY A 20 2.09 18.23 -9.24
C GLY A 20 3.46 17.54 -9.20
N ILE A 21 4.25 17.64 -10.27
CA ILE A 21 5.60 17.05 -10.35
C ILE A 21 6.52 17.64 -9.29
N SER A 22 6.44 18.96 -9.07
CA SER A 22 7.23 19.65 -8.05
C SER A 22 6.87 19.16 -6.64
N LEU A 23 5.58 19.00 -6.36
CA LEU A 23 5.09 18.50 -5.09
C LEU A 23 5.55 17.05 -4.83
N VAL A 24 5.41 16.17 -5.82
CA VAL A 24 5.85 14.77 -5.74
C VAL A 24 7.36 14.69 -5.48
N SER A 25 8.15 15.47 -6.22
CA SER A 25 9.61 15.52 -6.06
C SER A 25 10.01 15.95 -4.64
N PHE A 26 9.30 16.93 -4.07
CA PHE A 26 9.52 17.37 -2.70
C PHE A 26 9.23 16.25 -1.68
N PHE A 27 8.11 15.53 -1.83
CA PHE A 27 7.78 14.38 -0.96
C PHE A 27 8.83 13.26 -1.04
N TYR A 28 9.28 12.89 -2.25
CA TYR A 28 10.35 11.90 -2.41
C TYR A 28 11.67 12.36 -1.78
N GLY A 29 11.99 13.65 -1.86
CA GLY A 29 13.15 14.23 -1.17
C GLY A 29 13.09 14.06 0.34
N LEU A 30 11.94 14.37 0.96
CA LEU A 30 11.74 14.18 2.40
C LEU A 30 11.86 12.72 2.82
N ILE A 31 11.32 11.79 2.02
CA ILE A 31 11.46 10.34 2.25
C ILE A 31 12.93 9.92 2.17
N GLY A 32 13.67 10.42 1.17
CA GLY A 32 15.09 10.11 1.01
C GLY A 32 15.94 10.60 2.19
N VAL A 33 15.73 11.84 2.64
CA VAL A 33 16.46 12.42 3.78
C VAL A 33 16.14 11.66 5.07
N THR A 34 14.87 11.33 5.31
CA THR A 34 14.48 10.55 6.49
C THR A 34 15.05 9.14 6.46
N ALA A 35 15.07 8.47 5.29
CA ALA A 35 15.71 7.16 5.13
C ALA A 35 17.21 7.21 5.42
N LEU A 36 17.94 8.18 4.86
CA LEU A 36 19.36 8.36 5.12
C LEU A 36 19.66 8.64 6.60
N ALA A 37 18.83 9.45 7.27
CA ALA A 37 18.97 9.72 8.69
C ALA A 37 18.80 8.46 9.55
N VAL A 38 17.82 7.61 9.22
CA VAL A 38 17.59 6.34 9.93
C VAL A 38 18.75 5.36 9.73
N ILE A 39 19.26 5.26 8.50
CA ILE A 39 20.44 4.42 8.20
C ILE A 39 21.66 4.92 8.99
N TYR A 40 21.90 6.23 9.02
CA TYR A 40 23.00 6.81 9.77
C TYR A 40 22.85 6.59 11.30
N TRP A 41 21.63 6.57 11.82
CA TRP A 41 21.38 6.33 13.24
C TRP A 41 21.63 4.88 13.67
N TYR A 42 21.29 3.91 12.81
CA TYR A 42 21.42 2.47 13.09
C TYR A 42 22.68 1.82 12.52
N ARG A 43 23.66 2.61 12.06
CA ARG A 43 24.92 2.14 11.48
C ARG A 43 25.70 1.14 12.34
N ASP A 44 25.67 1.31 13.66
CA ASP A 44 26.40 0.45 14.62
C ASP A 44 25.50 -0.60 15.28
N CYS A 45 24.18 -0.42 15.23
CA CYS A 45 23.19 -1.24 15.94
C CYS A 45 21.93 -1.44 15.10
N ASP A 46 21.93 -2.40 14.17
CA ASP A 46 20.79 -2.66 13.30
C ASP A 46 19.63 -3.36 14.08
N PRO A 47 18.44 -2.74 14.18
CA PRO A 47 17.27 -3.34 14.83
C PRO A 47 16.73 -4.57 14.10
N VAL A 48 17.02 -4.74 12.80
CA VAL A 48 16.61 -5.91 12.02
C VAL A 48 17.50 -7.10 12.32
N LEU A 49 18.82 -6.89 12.30
CA LEU A 49 19.80 -7.96 12.56
C LEU A 49 19.75 -8.44 14.03
N SER A 50 19.43 -7.54 14.96
CA SER A 50 19.21 -7.87 16.37
C SER A 50 17.88 -8.58 16.64
N GLY A 51 17.05 -8.82 15.62
CA GLY A 51 15.80 -9.56 15.73
C GLY A 51 14.67 -8.81 16.44
N VAL A 52 14.82 -7.50 16.70
CA VAL A 52 13.77 -6.70 17.35
C VAL A 52 12.64 -6.37 16.38
N ILE A 53 12.94 -6.21 15.10
CA ILE A 53 11.95 -6.07 14.03
C ILE A 53 12.13 -7.16 12.97
N THR A 54 11.00 -7.70 12.50
CA THR A 54 10.98 -8.81 11.52
C THR A 54 11.13 -8.33 10.08
N ARG A 55 10.82 -7.06 9.82
CA ARG A 55 10.74 -6.49 8.48
C ARG A 55 11.23 -5.05 8.48
N TYR A 56 11.84 -4.64 7.37
CA TYR A 56 12.37 -3.29 7.18
C TYR A 56 11.28 -2.20 7.12
N ASP A 57 10.03 -2.53 6.75
CA ASP A 57 8.90 -1.59 6.71
C ASP A 57 8.51 -1.05 8.10
N GLN A 58 8.92 -1.74 9.17
CA GLN A 58 8.63 -1.37 10.56
C GLN A 58 9.71 -0.49 11.20
N ILE A 59 10.80 -0.19 10.51
CA ILE A 59 11.95 0.51 11.11
C ILE A 59 11.61 1.94 11.54
N VAL A 60 10.90 2.69 10.71
CA VAL A 60 10.47 4.07 10.98
C VAL A 60 9.48 4.15 12.15
N PRO A 61 8.38 3.37 12.17
CA PRO A 61 7.47 3.39 13.32
C PRO A 61 8.15 2.89 14.60
N TYR A 62 9.10 1.94 14.51
CA TYR A 62 9.90 1.50 15.66
C TYR A 62 10.82 2.61 16.19
N TYR A 63 11.50 3.35 15.31
CA TYR A 63 12.36 4.50 15.68
C TYR A 63 11.57 5.55 16.46
N ILE A 64 10.41 5.94 15.94
CA ILE A 64 9.56 6.96 16.58
C ILE A 64 9.05 6.45 17.94
N HIS A 65 8.55 5.22 17.99
CA HIS A 65 8.05 4.62 19.22
C HIS A 65 9.12 4.52 20.32
N LYS A 66 10.37 4.20 19.95
CA LYS A 66 11.47 4.01 20.91
C LYS A 66 12.08 5.32 21.40
N ASN A 67 12.21 6.32 20.51
CA ASN A 67 12.98 7.54 20.79
C ASN A 67 12.12 8.71 21.27
N THR A 68 10.80 8.71 21.04
CA THR A 68 9.92 9.83 21.44
C THR A 68 9.24 9.64 22.81
N LYS A 69 9.87 8.89 23.73
CA LYS A 69 9.31 8.59 25.07
C LYS A 69 9.03 9.83 25.93
N THR A 70 9.75 10.93 25.71
CA THR A 70 9.61 12.18 26.48
C THR A 70 8.52 13.10 25.91
N LEU A 71 8.09 12.88 24.66
CA LEU A 71 7.15 13.73 23.95
C LEU A 71 6.09 12.85 23.26
N ASP A 72 5.16 12.31 24.06
CA ASP A 72 4.08 11.42 23.59
C ASP A 72 3.26 12.01 22.43
N GLY A 73 3.17 13.35 22.34
CA GLY A 73 2.48 14.05 21.26
C GLY A 73 3.11 13.85 19.87
N VAL A 74 4.42 13.62 19.79
CA VAL A 74 5.13 13.45 18.50
C VAL A 74 4.75 12.12 17.83
N ARG A 75 4.60 11.05 18.62
CA ARG A 75 4.09 9.75 18.13
C ARG A 75 2.66 9.88 17.59
N GLY A 76 1.81 10.62 18.29
CA GLY A 76 0.43 10.88 17.86
C GLY A 76 0.37 11.71 16.58
N LEU A 77 1.20 12.73 16.46
CA LEU A 77 1.30 13.57 15.26
C LEU A 77 1.76 12.78 14.04
N PHE A 78 2.74 11.89 14.19
CA PHE A 78 3.18 11.00 13.11
C PHE A 78 2.04 10.10 12.62
N LEU A 79 1.35 9.43 13.54
CA LEU A 79 0.24 8.55 13.19
C LEU A 79 -0.91 9.33 12.53
N ALA A 80 -1.25 10.50 13.06
CA ALA A 80 -2.27 11.38 12.48
C ALA A 80 -1.91 11.79 11.05
N GLY A 81 -0.64 12.09 10.78
CA GLY A 81 -0.14 12.42 9.44
C GLY A 81 -0.30 11.26 8.46
N VAL A 82 0.14 10.04 8.85
CA VAL A 82 0.05 8.85 7.99
C VAL A 82 -1.41 8.48 7.69
N VAL A 83 -2.28 8.55 8.70
CA VAL A 83 -3.71 8.27 8.55
C VAL A 83 -4.36 9.33 7.66
N SER A 84 -4.04 10.61 7.83
CA SER A 84 -4.55 11.70 6.99
C SER A 84 -4.12 11.54 5.53
N ALA A 85 -2.84 11.26 5.27
CA ALA A 85 -2.33 11.01 3.93
C ALA A 85 -3.05 9.83 3.25
N SER A 86 -3.25 8.74 3.99
CA SER A 86 -3.98 7.56 3.51
C SER A 86 -5.45 7.89 3.20
N ILE A 87 -6.13 8.58 4.12
CA ILE A 87 -7.53 8.98 3.96
C ILE A 87 -7.71 9.94 2.78
N SER A 88 -6.76 10.84 2.52
CA SER A 88 -6.84 11.75 1.36
C SER A 88 -6.90 11.00 0.04
N THR A 89 -6.03 9.98 -0.13
CA THR A 89 -5.98 9.15 -1.35
C THR A 89 -7.24 8.33 -1.49
N ILE A 90 -7.69 7.70 -0.38
CA ILE A 90 -8.92 6.91 -0.36
C ILE A 90 -10.14 7.78 -0.69
N SER A 91 -10.21 8.99 -0.15
CA SER A 91 -11.30 9.93 -0.44
C SER A 91 -11.35 10.29 -1.93
N SER A 92 -10.22 10.53 -2.58
CA SER A 92 -10.18 10.81 -4.01
C SER A 92 -10.65 9.61 -4.85
N VAL A 93 -10.23 8.38 -4.48
CA VAL A 93 -10.66 7.14 -5.16
C VAL A 93 -12.15 6.90 -4.99
N VAL A 94 -12.68 7.02 -3.77
CA VAL A 94 -14.10 6.79 -3.51
C VAL A 94 -14.96 7.86 -4.18
N ASN A 95 -14.51 9.11 -4.20
CA ASN A 95 -15.24 10.20 -4.85
C ASN A 95 -15.34 9.99 -6.37
N SER A 96 -14.26 9.61 -7.04
CA SER A 96 -14.30 9.34 -8.48
C SER A 96 -15.08 8.06 -8.80
N HIS A 97 -14.94 7.02 -7.99
CA HIS A 97 -15.67 5.76 -8.16
C HIS A 97 -17.18 5.96 -7.99
N ALA A 98 -17.61 6.74 -6.98
CA ALA A 98 -19.01 7.08 -6.78
C ALA A 98 -19.60 7.89 -7.94
N ALA A 99 -18.81 8.81 -8.51
CA ALA A 99 -19.22 9.56 -9.69
C ALA A 99 -19.39 8.66 -10.92
N VAL A 100 -18.46 7.73 -11.15
CA VAL A 100 -18.55 6.74 -12.24
C VAL A 100 -19.78 5.87 -12.08
N LEU A 101 -20.02 5.30 -10.88
CA LEU A 101 -21.21 4.49 -10.60
C LEU A 101 -22.51 5.28 -10.82
N PHE A 102 -22.53 6.56 -10.46
CA PHE A 102 -23.69 7.40 -10.65
C PHE A 102 -23.98 7.65 -12.14
N VAL A 103 -22.95 7.93 -12.95
CA VAL A 103 -23.10 8.17 -14.40
C VAL A 103 -23.44 6.88 -15.14
N ASP A 104 -22.79 5.77 -14.82
CA ASP A 104 -22.92 4.52 -15.57
C ASP A 104 -24.15 3.70 -15.17
N ILE A 105 -24.58 3.76 -13.91
CA ILE A 105 -25.66 2.90 -13.38
C ILE A 105 -26.91 3.69 -13.02
N VAL A 106 -26.77 4.86 -12.38
CA VAL A 106 -27.93 5.58 -11.83
C VAL A 106 -28.61 6.46 -12.86
N LEU A 107 -27.84 7.24 -13.63
CA LEU A 107 -28.35 8.11 -14.70
C LEU A 107 -29.19 7.40 -15.77
N PRO A 108 -28.77 6.24 -16.32
CA PRO A 108 -29.56 5.55 -17.35
C PRO A 108 -30.82 4.87 -16.80
N ASN A 109 -30.80 4.43 -15.53
CA ASN A 109 -31.88 3.63 -14.96
C ASN A 109 -32.92 4.46 -14.18
N PHE A 110 -32.56 5.65 -13.69
CA PHE A 110 -33.42 6.47 -12.83
C PHE A 110 -33.40 7.95 -13.18
N ARG A 111 -34.57 8.58 -13.15
CA ARG A 111 -34.70 10.04 -13.31
C ARG A 111 -34.45 10.72 -11.96
N VAL A 112 -33.20 11.09 -11.71
CA VAL A 112 -32.77 11.64 -10.42
C VAL A 112 -32.97 13.17 -10.38
N PRO A 113 -33.66 13.70 -9.35
CA PRO A 113 -33.75 15.14 -9.14
C PRO A 113 -32.43 15.71 -8.62
N GLU A 114 -32.03 16.87 -9.14
CA GLU A 114 -30.72 17.48 -8.90
C GLU A 114 -30.41 17.72 -7.41
N ARG A 115 -31.44 17.99 -6.60
CA ARG A 115 -31.31 18.16 -5.14
C ARG A 115 -30.84 16.89 -4.40
N LYS A 116 -31.06 15.70 -4.96
CA LYS A 116 -30.69 14.42 -4.34
C LYS A 116 -29.42 13.81 -4.93
N SER A 117 -28.92 14.32 -6.05
CA SER A 117 -27.76 13.75 -6.76
C SER A 117 -26.50 13.71 -5.88
N ALA A 118 -26.20 14.80 -5.16
CA ALA A 118 -25.05 14.84 -4.25
C ALA A 118 -25.17 13.84 -3.09
N LEU A 119 -26.36 13.69 -2.53
CA LEU A 119 -26.62 12.70 -1.48
C LEU A 119 -26.48 11.27 -2.01
N LEU A 120 -26.99 10.99 -3.21
CA LEU A 120 -26.90 9.67 -3.83
C LEU A 120 -25.45 9.29 -4.15
N ILE A 121 -24.66 10.22 -4.70
CA ILE A 121 -23.22 10.01 -4.94
C ILE A 121 -22.50 9.75 -3.61
N ALA A 122 -22.81 10.52 -2.55
CA ALA A 122 -22.24 10.29 -1.23
C ALA A 122 -22.62 8.92 -0.64
N CYS A 123 -23.88 8.49 -0.80
CA CYS A 123 -24.35 7.17 -0.38
C CYS A 123 -23.67 6.04 -1.16
N LEU A 124 -23.46 6.19 -2.48
CA LEU A 124 -22.72 5.23 -3.29
C LEU A 124 -21.25 5.14 -2.88
N GLY A 125 -20.63 6.29 -2.56
CA GLY A 125 -19.28 6.33 -2.00
C GLY A 125 -19.19 5.60 -0.67
N ALA A 126 -20.11 5.85 0.26
CA ALA A 126 -20.17 5.15 1.55
C ALA A 126 -20.42 3.65 1.40
N GLY A 127 -21.34 3.25 0.50
CA GLY A 127 -21.64 1.86 0.20
C GLY A 127 -20.42 1.12 -0.38
N SER A 128 -19.76 1.69 -1.38
CA SER A 128 -18.56 1.08 -1.98
C SER A 128 -17.40 0.98 -0.97
N GLY A 129 -17.17 2.01 -0.16
CA GLY A 129 -16.13 2.00 0.87
C GLY A 129 -16.35 0.92 1.94
N THR A 130 -17.59 0.72 2.38
CA THR A 130 -17.93 -0.35 3.35
C THR A 130 -17.73 -1.74 2.76
N ILE A 131 -18.14 -1.97 1.50
CA ILE A 131 -17.91 -3.25 0.80
C ILE A 131 -16.41 -3.54 0.67
N MET A 132 -15.60 -2.54 0.28
CA MET A 132 -14.14 -2.68 0.19
C MET A 132 -13.50 -3.02 1.54
N THR A 133 -14.01 -2.43 2.63
CA THR A 133 -13.53 -2.71 3.99
C THR A 133 -13.88 -4.14 4.41
N LEU A 134 -15.10 -4.60 4.14
CA LEU A 134 -15.53 -5.97 4.44
C LEU A 134 -14.73 -7.01 3.64
N ALA A 135 -14.49 -6.76 2.35
CA ALA A 135 -13.65 -7.64 1.54
C ALA A 135 -12.21 -7.70 2.08
N SER A 136 -11.67 -6.56 2.55
CA SER A 136 -10.34 -6.50 3.15
C SER A 136 -10.20 -7.33 4.42
N LEU A 137 -11.28 -7.56 5.18
CA LEU A 137 -11.27 -8.45 6.35
C LEU A 137 -11.20 -9.93 5.96
N VAL A 138 -11.67 -10.29 4.76
CA VAL A 138 -11.61 -11.67 4.25
C VAL A 138 -10.21 -12.00 3.70
N LEU A 139 -9.48 -11.02 3.17
CA LEU A 139 -8.13 -11.20 2.62
C LEU A 139 -7.10 -11.81 3.60
N PRO A 140 -6.97 -11.37 4.87
CA PRO A 140 -6.04 -12.00 5.81
C PRO A 140 -6.43 -13.44 6.15
N TYR A 141 -7.71 -13.78 6.09
CA TYR A 141 -8.19 -15.17 6.25
C TYR A 141 -7.74 -16.04 5.08
N VAL A 142 -7.95 -15.56 3.84
CA VAL A 142 -7.49 -16.26 2.63
C VAL A 142 -5.96 -16.36 2.57
N SER A 143 -5.23 -15.30 2.95
CA SER A 143 -3.77 -15.30 3.02
C SER A 143 -3.24 -16.30 4.04
N SER A 144 -3.92 -16.45 5.17
CA SER A 144 -3.56 -17.45 6.19
C SER A 144 -3.80 -18.87 5.70
N ALA A 145 -4.93 -19.13 5.01
CA ALA A 145 -5.18 -20.41 4.36
C ALA A 145 -4.18 -20.71 3.22
N ALA A 146 -3.79 -19.69 2.45
CA ALA A 146 -2.81 -19.81 1.38
C ALA A 146 -1.39 -20.12 1.90
N LYS A 147 -0.99 -19.53 3.05
CA LYS A 147 0.29 -19.88 3.71
C LYS A 147 0.31 -21.33 4.19
N VAL A 148 -0.83 -21.85 4.66
CA VAL A 148 -0.97 -23.28 5.03
C VAL A 148 -0.81 -24.19 3.81
N SER A 149 -1.39 -23.81 2.67
CA SER A 149 -1.22 -24.55 1.40
C SER A 149 0.21 -24.44 0.84
N ALA A 150 0.86 -23.29 1.00
CA ALA A 150 2.24 -23.08 0.58
C ALA A 150 3.24 -23.87 1.44
N HIS A 151 3.00 -24.00 2.75
CA HIS A 151 3.81 -24.86 3.62
C HIS A 151 3.70 -26.33 3.21
N ARG A 152 2.49 -26.79 2.87
CA ARG A 152 2.25 -28.18 2.38
C ARG A 152 2.84 -28.45 1.00
N GLY A 153 2.95 -27.42 0.14
CA GLY A 153 3.65 -27.48 -1.14
C GLY A 153 5.18 -27.49 -0.99
N ALA A 154 5.73 -26.77 0.00
CA ALA A 154 7.15 -26.85 0.35
C ALA A 154 7.51 -28.22 0.95
N ASP A 155 6.63 -28.81 1.77
CA ASP A 155 6.80 -30.20 2.26
C ASP A 155 6.79 -31.23 1.12
N PHE A 156 6.00 -31.02 0.05
CA PHE A 156 6.04 -31.90 -1.13
C PHE A 156 7.35 -31.75 -1.93
N HIS A 157 7.92 -30.54 -1.99
CA HIS A 157 9.22 -30.29 -2.63
C HIS A 157 10.39 -30.87 -1.83
N TYR A 158 10.28 -30.99 -0.50
CA TYR A 158 11.24 -31.73 0.33
C TYR A 158 11.03 -33.25 0.27
N SER A 159 9.79 -33.74 0.15
CA SER A 159 9.50 -35.18 0.04
C SER A 159 9.85 -35.76 -1.34
N GLY A 160 9.78 -34.97 -2.41
CA GLY A 160 10.25 -35.34 -3.75
C GLY A 160 11.78 -35.40 -3.88
N ALA A 161 12.53 -34.68 -3.04
CA ALA A 161 13.99 -34.75 -3.00
C ALA A 161 14.51 -35.98 -2.23
N VAL A 162 13.72 -36.57 -1.34
CA VAL A 162 14.11 -37.74 -0.53
C VAL A 162 13.77 -39.08 -1.23
N VAL A 163 12.82 -39.10 -2.16
CA VAL A 163 12.47 -40.34 -2.92
C VAL A 163 13.50 -40.69 -4.01
N SER A 164 14.49 -39.83 -4.29
CA SER A 164 15.53 -40.13 -5.29
C SER A 164 16.88 -40.61 -4.70
N VAL A 165 17.00 -40.84 -3.38
CA VAL A 165 18.24 -41.36 -2.76
C VAL A 165 18.01 -42.73 -2.12
N GLY A 166 17.43 -43.65 -2.87
CA GLY A 166 17.22 -45.01 -2.40
C GLY A 166 16.87 -46.00 -3.50
N SER A 167 17.83 -46.32 -4.38
CA SER A 167 17.99 -47.66 -4.97
C SER A 167 19.05 -47.66 -6.09
N SER A 168 20.27 -48.12 -5.75
CA SER A 168 21.33 -48.74 -6.59
C SER A 168 22.67 -48.33 -5.97
N GLY A 169 23.40 -49.15 -5.23
CA GLY A 169 23.67 -50.56 -5.47
C GLY A 169 25.00 -50.71 -6.20
N SER A 170 26.03 -51.05 -5.41
CA SER A 170 27.20 -51.88 -5.76
C SER A 170 28.34 -51.33 -6.64
N ASP A 171 29.53 -51.35 -6.03
CA ASP A 171 30.85 -51.78 -6.52
C ASP A 171 31.60 -50.94 -7.55
N THR A 172 32.70 -50.29 -7.13
CA THR A 172 34.07 -50.56 -7.68
C THR A 172 35.18 -49.77 -6.98
N LEU A 173 36.20 -50.52 -6.51
CA LEU A 173 37.65 -50.28 -6.52
C LEU A 173 38.20 -48.87 -6.16
N ALA A 174 38.98 -48.71 -5.09
CA ALA A 174 40.40 -49.09 -4.91
C ALA A 174 41.41 -47.97 -5.27
N THR A 175 42.24 -47.65 -4.27
CA THR A 175 43.67 -47.32 -4.36
C THR A 175 44.13 -46.18 -5.28
N SER A 176 44.52 -45.04 -4.70
CA SER A 176 45.92 -44.56 -4.61
C SER A 176 45.97 -43.21 -3.90
#